data_AF-A0A401NQE2-F1
#
_entry.id   AF-A0A401NQE2-F1
#
_cell.length_a   1.000
_cell.length_b   1.000
_cell.length_c   1.000
_cell.angle_alpha   90.00
_cell.angle_beta   90.00
_cell.angle_gamma   90.00
#
_symmetry.space_group_name_H-M   'P 1'
#
loop_
_entity.id
_entity.type
_entity.pdbx_description
1 polymer ?
#
loop_
_entity_poly.entity_id
_entity_poly.type
_entity_poly.pdbx_seq_one_letter_code
_entity_poly.pdbx_strand_id
1 'polypeptide(L)'
;MQHIFVFLASCFCGLAFGASNPTSVQIGGLFPRGADQEYSAFRLGIFQHNSHELRLTPHVDNLEVANSFAITNAFCSQFSRGVYAIFGFYDKKSVNTLTSFCGTLHVSFITPSFPADGLHQFVIQMRPDLKGALLSLIEYYQWDKFAYLYDSDRGLSVLQAVLDAAAENKWQVTAINVGNIKDERKDEAYRSLFQDLENKKERQVILDCERDKVNDIMEQVTSDTVSGFMVFLIS
;
A
#
# COMPACT_ATOMS: atom_id res chain seq x y z
N MET A 1 34.65 -46.81 -41.62
CA MET A 1 34.16 -47.35 -40.33
C MET A 1 34.44 -46.44 -39.12
N GLN A 2 35.21 -45.34 -39.23
CA GLN A 2 35.47 -44.42 -38.11
C GLN A 2 34.52 -43.20 -38.03
N HIS A 3 33.90 -42.78 -39.13
CA HIS A 3 33.01 -41.60 -39.13
C HIS A 3 31.61 -41.85 -38.56
N ILE A 4 31.16 -43.11 -38.51
CA ILE A 4 29.84 -43.48 -37.97
C ILE A 4 29.84 -43.42 -36.43
N PHE A 5 30.98 -43.72 -35.80
CA PHE A 5 31.12 -43.68 -34.33
C PHE A 5 31.12 -42.26 -33.76
N VAL A 6 31.65 -41.28 -34.51
CA VAL A 6 31.72 -39.88 -34.05
C VAL A 6 30.33 -39.23 -34.03
N PHE A 7 29.48 -39.55 -35.02
CA PHE A 7 28.10 -39.03 -35.08
C PHE A 7 27.19 -39.61 -33.99
N LEU A 8 27.38 -40.89 -33.64
CA LEU A 8 26.64 -41.55 -32.55
C LEU A 8 27.02 -40.98 -31.17
N ALA A 9 28.28 -40.61 -30.96
CA ALA A 9 28.73 -39.97 -29.72
C ALA A 9 28.17 -38.55 -29.55
N SER A 10 28.05 -37.77 -30.64
CA SER A 10 27.44 -36.42 -30.58
C SER A 10 25.92 -36.45 -30.35
N CYS A 11 25.22 -37.48 -30.85
CA CYS A 11 23.78 -37.62 -30.60
C CYS A 11 23.46 -38.10 -29.18
N PHE A 12 24.32 -38.91 -28.56
CA PHE A 12 24.09 -39.38 -27.19
C PHE A 12 24.36 -38.31 -26.13
N CYS A 13 25.25 -37.35 -26.40
CA CYS A 13 25.52 -36.23 -25.48
C CYS A 13 24.42 -35.15 -25.51
N GLY A 14 23.64 -35.07 -26.59
CA GLY A 14 22.50 -34.14 -26.72
C GLY A 14 21.25 -34.54 -25.91
N LEU A 15 21.16 -35.77 -25.43
CA LEU A 15 20.00 -36.29 -24.69
C LEU A 15 20.19 -36.34 -23.16
N ALA A 16 21.38 -35.98 -22.65
CA ALA A 16 21.72 -36.09 -21.23
C ALA A 16 21.60 -34.78 -20.42
N PHE A 17 21.32 -33.65 -21.05
CA PHE A 17 21.11 -32.35 -20.38
C PHE A 17 19.68 -31.83 -20.56
N GLY A 18 18.71 -32.71 -20.36
CA GLY A 18 17.31 -32.36 -20.16
C GLY A 18 16.88 -32.46 -18.70
N ALA A 19 17.81 -32.27 -17.74
CA ALA A 19 17.42 -32.01 -16.37
C ALA A 19 16.91 -30.57 -16.34
N SER A 20 15.59 -30.39 -16.41
CA SER A 20 14.93 -29.11 -16.14
C SER A 20 15.29 -28.69 -14.72
N ASN A 21 16.40 -27.96 -14.58
CA ASN A 21 16.67 -27.23 -13.35
C ASN A 21 15.43 -26.35 -13.09
N PRO A 22 14.90 -26.33 -11.86
CA PRO A 22 13.76 -25.47 -11.55
C PRO A 22 14.09 -24.07 -12.03
N THR A 23 13.19 -23.48 -12.83
CA THR A 23 13.38 -22.12 -13.33
C THR A 23 13.41 -21.19 -12.11
N SER A 24 14.61 -20.71 -11.79
CA SER A 24 14.81 -19.85 -10.63
C SER A 24 14.59 -18.40 -11.05
N VAL A 25 13.50 -17.82 -10.57
CA VAL A 25 13.13 -16.44 -10.88
C VAL A 25 13.54 -15.57 -9.70
N GLN A 26 14.46 -14.64 -9.95
CA GLN A 26 14.92 -13.67 -8.95
C GLN A 26 13.89 -12.54 -8.84
N ILE A 27 13.44 -12.24 -7.62
CA ILE A 27 12.49 -11.15 -7.35
C ILE A 27 13.06 -10.22 -6.28
N GLY A 28 12.81 -8.93 -6.42
CA GLY A 28 13.18 -7.93 -5.42
C GLY A 28 12.10 -7.78 -4.36
N GLY A 29 12.50 -7.44 -3.15
CA GLY A 29 11.61 -7.11 -2.03
C GLY A 29 12.02 -5.80 -1.39
N LEU A 30 11.17 -4.76 -1.42
CA LEU A 30 11.41 -3.49 -0.75
C LEU A 30 10.43 -3.32 0.42
N PHE A 31 10.93 -3.48 1.65
CA PHE A 31 10.10 -3.46 2.86
C PHE A 31 10.43 -2.28 3.77
N PRO A 32 9.43 -1.59 4.33
CA PRO A 32 9.64 -0.56 5.33
C PRO A 32 10.11 -1.18 6.65
N ARG A 33 10.82 -0.40 7.45
CA ARG A 33 11.15 -0.79 8.83
C ARG A 33 9.85 -0.90 9.65
N GLY A 34 9.60 -2.07 10.25
CA GLY A 34 8.42 -2.34 11.07
C GLY A 34 7.31 -3.17 10.39
N ALA A 35 7.41 -3.45 9.08
CA ALA A 35 6.47 -4.32 8.37
C ALA A 35 6.76 -5.83 8.57
N ASP A 36 6.89 -6.26 9.83
CA ASP A 36 7.24 -7.64 10.18
C ASP A 36 6.14 -8.62 9.80
N GLN A 37 4.87 -8.20 9.91
CA GLN A 37 3.71 -9.00 9.56
C GLN A 37 3.66 -9.24 8.04
N GLU A 38 3.81 -8.19 7.26
CA GLU A 38 3.78 -8.24 5.80
C GLU A 38 4.98 -9.00 5.25
N TYR A 39 6.16 -8.81 5.85
CA TYR A 39 7.35 -9.58 5.49
C TYR A 39 7.17 -11.08 5.78
N SER A 40 6.58 -11.43 6.93
CA SER A 40 6.27 -12.81 7.27
C SER A 40 5.27 -13.43 6.31
N ALA A 41 4.22 -12.69 5.95
CA ALA A 41 3.22 -13.11 4.97
C ALA A 41 3.84 -13.32 3.58
N PHE A 42 4.72 -12.41 3.15
CA PHE A 42 5.46 -12.53 1.89
C PHE A 42 6.32 -13.80 1.84
N ARG A 43 7.07 -14.09 2.91
CA ARG A 43 7.88 -15.31 2.99
C ARG A 43 7.03 -16.57 2.94
N LEU A 44 5.90 -16.57 3.64
CA LEU A 44 4.96 -17.69 3.63
C LEU A 44 4.36 -17.90 2.23
N GLY A 45 3.96 -16.83 1.55
CA GLY A 45 3.42 -16.90 0.19
C GLY A 45 4.44 -17.47 -0.82
N ILE A 46 5.70 -17.05 -0.74
CA ILE A 46 6.79 -17.62 -1.56
C ILE A 46 6.99 -19.11 -1.25
N PHE A 47 7.03 -19.47 0.03
CA PHE A 47 7.19 -20.86 0.44
C PHE A 47 6.05 -21.74 -0.09
N GLN A 48 4.82 -21.26 -0.06
CA GLN A 48 3.64 -21.97 -0.56
C GLN A 48 3.63 -22.10 -2.09
N HIS A 49 4.09 -21.08 -2.81
CA HIS A 49 4.09 -21.08 -4.28
C HIS A 49 5.28 -21.84 -4.88
N ASN A 50 6.41 -21.89 -4.16
CA ASN A 50 7.59 -22.59 -4.62
C ASN A 50 7.30 -24.09 -4.84
N SER A 51 7.56 -24.53 -6.07
CA SER A 51 7.33 -25.90 -6.51
C SER A 51 8.58 -26.46 -7.19
N HIS A 52 8.51 -27.71 -7.65
CA HIS A 52 9.60 -28.32 -8.41
C HIS A 52 9.83 -27.67 -9.79
N GLU A 53 8.84 -26.96 -10.34
CA GLU A 53 8.91 -26.37 -11.68
C GLU A 53 9.34 -24.88 -11.67
N LEU A 54 8.85 -24.13 -10.67
CA LEU A 54 9.11 -22.70 -10.51
C LEU A 54 9.59 -22.40 -9.08
N ARG A 55 10.75 -21.73 -8.99
CA ARG A 55 11.34 -21.33 -7.71
C ARG A 55 11.60 -19.84 -7.67
N LEU A 56 10.83 -19.11 -6.86
CA LEU A 56 11.05 -17.71 -6.56
C LEU A 56 12.18 -17.56 -5.54
N THR A 57 13.14 -16.69 -5.86
CA THR A 57 14.28 -16.37 -4.97
C THR A 57 14.23 -14.88 -4.65
N PRO A 58 13.75 -14.50 -3.46
CA PRO A 58 13.62 -13.10 -3.08
C PRO A 58 14.93 -12.50 -2.58
N HIS A 59 15.23 -11.27 -3.02
CA HIS A 59 16.28 -10.41 -2.47
C HIS A 59 15.63 -9.22 -1.77
N VAL A 60 15.71 -9.19 -0.44
CA VAL A 60 14.95 -8.24 0.38
C VAL A 60 15.86 -7.15 0.92
N ASP A 61 15.47 -5.90 0.69
CA ASP A 61 16.07 -4.71 1.28
C ASP A 61 15.08 -4.06 2.27
N ASN A 62 15.54 -3.85 3.50
CA ASN A 62 14.79 -3.13 4.53
C ASN A 62 15.23 -1.66 4.54
N LEU A 63 14.29 -0.75 4.32
CA LEU A 63 14.59 0.66 4.11
C LEU A 63 13.53 1.59 4.68
N GLU A 64 13.83 2.88 4.67
CA GLU A 64 12.88 3.93 5.06
C GLU A 64 12.13 4.41 3.82
N VAL A 65 10.89 3.96 3.65
CA VAL A 65 10.09 4.22 2.43
C VAL A 65 9.72 5.69 2.24
N ALA A 66 9.73 6.49 3.31
CA ALA A 66 9.53 7.93 3.25
C ALA A 66 10.73 8.68 2.64
N ASN A 67 11.90 8.04 2.55
CA ASN A 67 13.13 8.62 2.01
C ASN A 67 13.33 8.18 0.55
N SER A 68 13.03 9.08 -0.39
CA SER A 68 13.18 8.84 -1.82
C SER A 68 14.61 8.50 -2.27
N PHE A 69 15.64 8.97 -1.55
CA PHE A 69 17.03 8.61 -1.84
C PHE A 69 17.32 7.14 -1.47
N ALA A 70 16.84 6.69 -0.32
CA ALA A 70 16.97 5.29 0.10
C ALA A 70 16.26 4.34 -0.86
N ILE A 71 15.05 4.71 -1.29
CA ILE A 71 14.27 3.99 -2.31
C ILE A 71 15.03 3.91 -3.64
N THR A 72 15.60 5.02 -4.10
CA THR A 72 16.37 5.06 -5.35
C THR A 72 17.56 4.11 -5.30
N ASN A 73 18.33 4.14 -4.19
CA ASN A 73 19.49 3.27 -4.03
C ASN A 73 19.09 1.78 -3.99
N ALA A 74 18.05 1.45 -3.24
CA ALA A 74 17.55 0.08 -3.17
C ALA A 74 17.01 -0.41 -4.53
N PHE A 75 16.24 0.42 -5.22
CA PHE A 75 15.74 0.09 -6.56
C PHE A 75 16.89 -0.17 -7.55
N CYS A 76 17.91 0.70 -7.58
CA CYS A 76 19.08 0.52 -8.43
C CYS A 76 19.88 -0.75 -8.07
N SER A 77 19.97 -1.10 -6.77
CA SER A 77 20.57 -2.35 -6.31
C SER A 77 19.81 -3.57 -6.83
N GLN A 78 18.48 -3.58 -6.72
CA GLN A 78 17.62 -4.65 -7.22
C GLN A 78 17.70 -4.78 -8.74
N PHE A 79 17.68 -3.66 -9.45
CA PHE A 79 17.84 -3.63 -10.91
C PHE A 79 19.20 -4.21 -11.35
N SER A 80 20.28 -3.81 -10.67
CA SER A 80 21.64 -4.30 -10.97
C SER A 80 21.79 -5.80 -10.70
N ARG A 81 20.99 -6.38 -9.79
CA ARG A 81 20.93 -7.82 -9.53
C ARG A 81 20.16 -8.60 -10.61
N GLY A 82 19.45 -7.92 -11.50
CA GLY A 82 18.69 -8.56 -12.58
C GLY A 82 17.40 -9.25 -12.11
N VAL A 83 16.68 -8.64 -11.17
CA VAL A 83 15.37 -9.15 -10.75
C VAL A 83 14.31 -8.98 -11.85
N TYR A 84 13.37 -9.91 -11.94
CA TYR A 84 12.30 -9.89 -12.93
C TYR A 84 11.15 -8.95 -12.56
N ALA A 85 10.87 -8.86 -11.26
CA ALA A 85 9.87 -7.98 -10.68
C ALA A 85 10.29 -7.59 -9.28
N ILE A 86 9.80 -6.44 -8.82
CA ILE A 86 10.04 -5.94 -7.47
C ILE A 86 8.71 -5.90 -6.75
N PHE A 87 8.62 -6.61 -5.64
CA PHE A 87 7.53 -6.46 -4.68
C PHE A 87 7.92 -5.43 -3.64
N GLY A 88 7.03 -4.52 -3.27
CA GLY A 88 7.32 -3.64 -2.14
C GLY A 88 6.33 -2.54 -1.86
N PHE A 89 6.74 -1.69 -0.93
CA PHE A 89 5.95 -0.58 -0.42
C PHE A 89 6.54 0.75 -0.86
N TYR A 90 5.67 1.73 -1.01
CA TYR A 90 6.03 3.13 -1.09
C TYR A 90 5.16 3.97 -0.16
N ASP A 91 5.62 5.19 0.04
CA ASP A 91 4.91 6.25 0.75
C ASP A 91 4.59 7.40 -0.23
N LYS A 92 3.78 8.36 0.18
CA LYS A 92 3.38 9.54 -0.60
C LYS A 92 4.59 10.31 -1.14
N LYS A 93 5.70 10.33 -0.38
CA LYS A 93 6.94 11.00 -0.77
C LYS A 93 7.74 10.24 -1.83
N SER A 94 7.62 8.92 -1.89
CA SER A 94 8.43 8.05 -2.75
C SER A 94 7.67 7.45 -3.94
N VAL A 95 6.34 7.52 -3.96
CA VAL A 95 5.50 6.96 -5.03
C VAL A 95 5.90 7.45 -6.42
N ASN A 96 6.10 8.76 -6.59
CA ASN A 96 6.46 9.35 -7.88
C ASN A 96 7.85 8.93 -8.37
N THR A 97 8.78 8.73 -7.43
CA THR A 97 10.13 8.24 -7.72
C THR A 97 10.05 6.81 -8.26
N LEU A 98 9.33 5.93 -7.58
CA LEU A 98 9.19 4.53 -7.98
C LEU A 98 8.43 4.36 -9.29
N THR A 99 7.27 5.01 -9.45
CA THR A 99 6.47 4.90 -10.68
C THR A 99 7.26 5.39 -11.91
N SER A 100 8.05 6.45 -11.76
CA SER A 100 8.95 6.97 -12.79
C SER A 100 10.06 5.98 -13.17
N PHE A 101 10.73 5.38 -12.18
CA PHE A 101 11.76 4.37 -12.43
C PHE A 101 11.19 3.11 -13.11
N CYS A 102 10.03 2.63 -12.65
CA CYS A 102 9.38 1.45 -13.23
C CYS A 102 8.96 1.69 -14.68
N GLY A 103 8.41 2.87 -14.99
CA GLY A 103 8.05 3.27 -16.34
C GLY A 103 9.27 3.40 -17.26
N THR A 104 10.39 3.94 -16.76
CA THR A 104 11.60 4.18 -17.57
C THR A 104 12.40 2.90 -17.84
N LEU A 105 12.53 2.03 -16.83
CA LEU A 105 13.35 0.82 -16.93
C LEU A 105 12.53 -0.44 -17.27
N HIS A 106 11.22 -0.30 -17.43
CA HIS A 106 10.30 -1.41 -17.71
C HIS A 106 10.37 -2.56 -16.69
N VAL A 107 10.61 -2.21 -15.42
CA VAL A 107 10.63 -3.17 -14.31
C VAL A 107 9.25 -3.18 -13.66
N SER A 108 8.64 -4.36 -13.58
CA SER A 108 7.32 -4.49 -12.95
C SER A 108 7.42 -4.35 -11.43
N PHE A 109 6.65 -3.41 -10.88
CA PHE A 109 6.54 -3.17 -9.45
C PHE A 109 5.17 -3.57 -8.93
N ILE A 110 5.13 -4.46 -7.94
CA ILE A 110 3.91 -5.00 -7.35
C ILE A 110 3.78 -4.49 -5.93
N THR A 111 2.66 -3.87 -5.58
CA THR A 111 2.54 -3.17 -4.30
C THR A 111 1.19 -3.30 -3.61
N PRO A 112 1.17 -3.47 -2.27
CA PRO A 112 -0.04 -3.34 -1.43
C PRO A 112 -0.25 -1.91 -0.91
N SER A 113 0.59 -0.94 -1.26
CA SER A 113 0.45 0.46 -0.86
C SER A 113 -0.84 1.10 -1.42
N PHE A 114 -1.16 2.31 -0.97
CA PHE A 114 -2.31 3.06 -1.49
C PHE A 114 -2.22 3.24 -3.01
N PRO A 115 -3.35 3.18 -3.73
CA PRO A 115 -3.34 3.36 -5.18
C PRO A 115 -2.84 4.77 -5.52
N ALA A 116 -1.83 4.85 -6.37
CA ALA A 116 -1.32 6.11 -6.88
C ALA A 116 -2.32 6.73 -7.86
N ASP A 117 -2.43 8.07 -7.86
CA ASP A 117 -3.34 8.78 -8.75
C ASP A 117 -2.85 8.74 -10.20
N GLY A 118 -3.75 8.35 -11.11
CA GLY A 118 -3.46 8.24 -12.54
C GLY A 118 -3.06 6.84 -13.01
N LEU A 119 -2.74 6.72 -14.29
CA LEU A 119 -2.35 5.45 -14.91
C LEU A 119 -0.83 5.35 -14.96
N HIS A 120 -0.27 4.41 -14.20
CA HIS A 120 1.16 4.11 -14.22
C HIS A 120 1.41 2.78 -14.91
N GLN A 121 2.26 2.79 -15.93
CA GLN A 121 2.73 1.57 -16.58
C GLN A 121 3.72 0.84 -15.65
N PHE A 122 3.77 -0.48 -15.77
CA PHE A 122 4.68 -1.34 -14.97
C PHE A 122 4.44 -1.30 -13.46
N VAL A 123 3.28 -0.80 -12.99
CA VAL A 123 2.91 -0.81 -11.58
C VAL A 123 1.61 -1.58 -11.39
N ILE A 124 1.67 -2.65 -10.62
CA ILE A 124 0.53 -3.49 -10.27
C ILE A 124 0.13 -3.16 -8.82
N GLN A 125 -1.01 -2.51 -8.67
CA GLN A 125 -1.57 -2.14 -7.36
C GLN A 125 -2.52 -3.23 -6.89
N MET A 126 -2.24 -3.82 -5.72
CA MET A 126 -3.08 -4.86 -5.13
C MET A 126 -4.20 -4.29 -4.27
N ARG A 127 -4.05 -3.05 -3.79
CA ARG A 127 -5.06 -2.38 -2.96
C ARG A 127 -6.13 -1.76 -3.87
N PRO A 128 -7.42 -2.12 -3.74
CA PRO A 128 -8.49 -1.49 -4.49
C PRO A 128 -8.71 -0.04 -4.05
N ASP A 129 -9.30 0.76 -4.92
CA ASP A 129 -9.70 2.13 -4.61
C ASP A 129 -10.91 2.15 -3.67
N LEU A 130 -10.85 2.99 -2.64
CA LEU A 130 -11.88 3.13 -1.61
C LEU A 130 -12.83 4.30 -1.89
N LYS A 131 -12.48 5.23 -2.80
CA LYS A 131 -13.25 6.44 -3.10
C LYS A 131 -14.72 6.14 -3.42
N GLY A 132 -14.96 5.25 -4.37
CA GLY A 132 -16.32 4.92 -4.83
C GLY A 132 -17.18 4.23 -3.75
N ALA A 133 -16.57 3.33 -2.98
CA ALA A 133 -17.27 2.62 -1.90
C ALA A 133 -17.69 3.58 -0.79
N LEU A 134 -16.80 4.52 -0.41
CA LEU A 134 -17.09 5.53 0.60
C LEU A 134 -18.23 6.47 0.17
N LEU A 135 -18.17 7.01 -1.04
CA LEU A 135 -19.22 7.89 -1.57
C LEU A 135 -20.58 7.18 -1.59
N SER A 136 -20.60 5.92 -2.04
CA SER A 136 -21.81 5.09 -2.05
C SER A 136 -22.38 4.87 -0.64
N LEU A 137 -21.53 4.73 0.38
CA LEU A 137 -21.97 4.62 1.77
C LEU A 137 -22.57 5.93 2.28
N ILE A 138 -21.93 7.08 2.01
CA ILE A 138 -22.45 8.40 2.41
C ILE A 138 -23.85 8.62 1.80
N GLU A 139 -24.02 8.29 0.52
CA GLU A 139 -25.32 8.37 -0.18
C GLU A 139 -26.35 7.39 0.37
N TYR A 140 -25.95 6.13 0.62
CA TYR A 140 -26.83 5.10 1.16
C TYR A 140 -27.40 5.48 2.54
N TYR A 141 -26.57 6.06 3.40
CA TYR A 141 -27.00 6.55 4.71
C TYR A 141 -27.61 7.95 4.69
N GLN A 142 -27.69 8.59 3.51
CA GLN A 142 -28.27 9.91 3.31
C GLN A 142 -27.65 10.99 4.22
N TRP A 143 -26.32 10.97 4.35
CA TRP A 143 -25.61 11.97 5.14
C TRP A 143 -25.55 13.31 4.39
N ASP A 144 -26.10 14.35 5.00
CA ASP A 144 -26.09 15.73 4.50
C ASP A 144 -25.09 16.61 5.24
N LYS A 145 -24.72 16.26 6.48
CA LYS A 145 -23.78 16.98 7.32
C LYS A 145 -22.90 16.04 8.15
N PHE A 146 -21.60 16.02 7.91
CA PHE A 146 -20.65 15.14 8.60
C PHE A 146 -19.26 15.76 8.75
N ALA A 147 -18.50 15.24 9.72
CA ALA A 147 -17.10 15.59 9.92
C ALA A 147 -16.17 14.56 9.26
N TYR A 148 -15.09 15.02 8.63
CA TYR A 148 -14.08 14.18 7.97
C TYR A 148 -12.73 14.42 8.65
N LEU A 149 -12.30 13.46 9.47
CA LEU A 149 -11.01 13.47 10.14
C LEU A 149 -9.99 12.74 9.28
N TYR A 150 -8.94 13.44 8.87
CA TYR A 150 -7.95 12.91 7.92
C TYR A 150 -6.51 13.06 8.38
N ASP A 151 -5.67 12.17 7.87
CA ASP A 151 -4.22 12.25 7.99
C ASP A 151 -3.56 12.67 6.67
N SER A 152 -2.83 13.79 6.69
CA SER A 152 -2.17 14.33 5.50
C SER A 152 -1.07 13.42 4.93
N ASP A 153 -0.50 12.54 5.75
CA ASP A 153 0.59 11.65 5.33
C ASP A 153 0.10 10.51 4.42
N ARG A 154 -1.14 10.07 4.58
CA ARG A 154 -1.76 9.01 3.73
C ARG A 154 -2.11 9.45 2.32
N GLY A 155 -2.09 10.75 2.05
CA GLY A 155 -2.62 11.31 0.81
C GLY A 155 -3.99 11.95 1.00
N LEU A 156 -4.40 12.78 0.04
CA LEU A 156 -5.64 13.57 0.12
C LEU A 156 -6.63 13.21 -0.99
N SER A 157 -6.36 12.17 -1.77
CA SER A 157 -7.17 11.82 -2.95
C SER A 157 -8.59 11.41 -2.57
N VAL A 158 -8.76 10.71 -1.44
CA VAL A 158 -10.10 10.37 -0.92
C VAL A 158 -10.84 11.61 -0.45
N LEU A 159 -10.19 12.47 0.33
CA LEU A 159 -10.76 13.75 0.77
C LEU A 159 -11.20 14.63 -0.41
N GLN A 160 -10.37 14.72 -1.46
CA GLN A 160 -10.69 15.47 -2.67
C GLN A 160 -11.97 14.95 -3.33
N ALA A 161 -12.08 13.63 -3.54
CA ALA A 161 -13.28 13.02 -4.11
C ALA A 161 -14.54 13.27 -3.24
N VAL A 162 -14.40 13.27 -1.92
CA VAL A 162 -15.49 13.59 -0.99
C VAL A 162 -15.91 15.06 -1.09
N LEU A 163 -14.96 15.99 -1.20
CA LEU A 163 -15.25 17.42 -1.34
C LEU A 163 -15.89 17.75 -2.70
N ASP A 164 -15.44 17.11 -3.78
CA ASP A 164 -16.02 17.25 -5.11
C ASP A 164 -17.48 16.77 -5.11
N ALA A 165 -17.73 15.57 -4.56
CA ALA A 165 -19.09 15.04 -4.42
C ALA A 165 -19.95 15.89 -3.47
N ALA A 166 -19.36 16.46 -2.42
CA ALA A 166 -20.05 17.36 -1.49
C ALA A 166 -20.52 18.65 -2.17
N ALA A 167 -19.73 19.19 -3.10
CA ALA A 167 -20.13 20.37 -3.87
C ALA A 167 -21.32 20.08 -4.78
N GLU A 168 -21.36 18.91 -5.42
CA GLU A 168 -22.45 18.48 -6.31
C GLU A 168 -23.73 18.15 -5.51
N ASN A 169 -23.59 17.38 -4.44
CA ASN A 169 -24.71 16.89 -3.60
C ASN A 169 -25.11 17.87 -2.49
N LYS A 170 -24.43 19.01 -2.37
CA LYS A 170 -24.63 20.05 -1.33
C LYS A 170 -24.44 19.53 0.10
N TRP A 171 -23.50 18.62 0.31
CA TRP A 171 -23.15 18.14 1.64
C TRP A 171 -22.34 19.18 2.42
N GLN A 172 -22.60 19.27 3.72
CA GLN A 172 -21.84 20.09 4.67
C GLN A 172 -20.74 19.25 5.30
N VAL A 173 -19.51 19.41 4.78
CA VAL A 173 -18.35 18.62 5.23
C VAL A 173 -17.42 19.46 6.11
N THR A 174 -17.23 19.05 7.36
CA THR A 174 -16.22 19.64 8.27
C THR A 174 -14.92 18.83 8.18
N ALA A 175 -13.98 19.23 7.33
CA ALA A 175 -12.70 18.55 7.19
C ALA A 175 -11.68 19.00 8.25
N ILE A 176 -11.11 18.06 9.01
CA ILE A 176 -10.16 18.36 10.10
C ILE A 176 -8.92 17.45 9.98
N ASN A 177 -7.74 18.07 9.96
CA ASN A 177 -6.47 17.35 9.92
C ASN A 177 -6.08 16.89 11.33
N VAL A 178 -6.03 15.58 11.55
CA VAL A 178 -5.60 14.96 12.80
C VAL A 178 -4.16 14.41 12.74
N GLY A 179 -3.53 14.45 11.57
CA GLY A 179 -2.16 13.98 11.35
C GLY A 179 -1.09 14.80 12.07
N ASN A 180 -1.32 16.10 12.25
CA ASN A 180 -0.36 17.04 12.84
C ASN A 180 -0.40 17.14 14.38
N ILE A 181 -1.27 16.38 15.04
CA ILE A 181 -1.40 16.44 16.50
C ILE A 181 -0.18 15.73 17.11
N LYS A 182 0.61 16.48 17.89
CA LYS A 182 1.78 15.94 18.59
C LYS A 182 1.35 14.99 19.71
N ASP A 183 2.07 13.89 19.88
CA ASP A 183 1.76 12.82 20.83
C ASP A 183 1.57 13.33 22.28
N GLU A 184 2.33 14.34 22.71
CA GLU A 184 2.28 14.87 24.09
C GLU A 184 0.95 15.52 24.48
N ARG A 185 0.11 15.94 23.51
CA ARG A 185 -1.19 16.59 23.77
C ARG A 185 -2.33 15.95 22.97
N LYS A 186 -2.15 14.70 22.57
CA LYS A 186 -3.06 13.99 21.69
C LYS A 186 -4.45 13.82 22.30
N ASP A 187 -4.50 13.41 23.57
CA ASP A 187 -5.75 13.17 24.28
C ASP A 187 -6.57 14.45 24.47
N GLU A 188 -5.93 15.54 24.90
CA GLU A 188 -6.58 16.85 25.07
C GLU A 188 -7.10 17.39 23.74
N ALA A 189 -6.33 17.22 22.66
CA ALA A 189 -6.70 17.69 21.33
C ALA A 189 -7.91 16.93 20.77
N TYR A 190 -7.94 15.59 20.87
CA TYR A 190 -9.09 14.80 20.45
C TYR A 190 -10.32 15.08 21.30
N ARG A 191 -10.16 15.19 22.62
CA ARG A 191 -11.27 15.54 23.54
C ARG A 191 -11.90 16.87 23.17
N SER A 192 -11.08 17.91 22.97
CA SER A 192 -11.56 19.23 22.54
C SER A 192 -12.26 19.16 21.19
N LEU A 193 -11.72 18.38 20.24
CA LEU A 193 -12.31 18.21 18.91
C LEU A 193 -13.70 17.56 18.98
N PHE A 194 -13.87 16.49 19.76
CA PHE A 194 -15.17 15.85 19.90
C PHE A 194 -16.18 16.71 20.67
N GLN A 195 -15.73 17.50 21.64
CA GLN A 195 -16.59 18.49 22.30
C GLN A 195 -17.09 19.56 21.32
N ASP A 196 -16.23 20.06 20.43
CA ASP A 196 -16.62 21.01 19.39
C ASP A 196 -17.62 20.41 18.39
N LEU A 197 -17.44 19.14 18.02
CA LEU A 197 -18.38 18.41 17.16
C LEU A 197 -19.74 18.21 17.86
N GLU A 198 -19.74 17.87 19.14
CA GLU A 198 -20.96 17.72 19.94
C GLU A 198 -21.71 19.05 20.08
N ASN A 199 -21.00 20.14 20.34
CA ASN A 199 -21.56 21.50 20.38
C ASN A 199 -22.22 21.89 19.05
N LYS A 200 -21.63 21.47 17.92
CA LYS A 200 -22.19 21.66 16.57
C LYS A 200 -23.26 20.64 16.19
N LYS A 201 -23.57 19.70 17.09
CA LYS A 201 -24.47 18.54 16.88
C LYS A 201 -24.07 17.70 15.66
N GLU A 202 -22.78 17.66 15.34
CA GLU A 202 -22.22 16.82 14.27
C GLU A 202 -21.93 15.45 14.88
N ARG A 203 -22.76 14.45 14.54
CA ARG A 203 -22.65 13.08 15.08
C ARG A 203 -22.19 12.04 14.05
N GLN A 204 -22.00 12.47 12.81
CA GLN A 204 -21.56 11.63 11.71
C GLN A 204 -20.08 11.95 11.45
N VAL A 205 -19.21 10.96 11.60
CA VAL A 205 -17.75 11.15 11.53
C VAL A 205 -17.15 10.11 10.60
N ILE A 206 -16.29 10.56 9.70
CA ILE A 206 -15.46 9.71 8.84
C ILE A 206 -14.03 9.80 9.34
N LEU A 207 -13.40 8.65 9.62
CA LEU A 207 -12.00 8.55 10.01
C LEU A 207 -11.17 7.98 8.86
N ASP A 208 -10.33 8.82 8.27
CA ASP A 208 -9.35 8.48 7.25
C ASP A 208 -7.93 8.62 7.81
N CYS A 209 -7.52 7.62 8.59
CA CYS A 209 -6.28 7.63 9.37
C CYS A 209 -5.61 6.26 9.35
N GLU A 210 -4.34 6.21 9.72
CA GLU A 210 -3.67 4.93 9.98
C GLU A 210 -4.30 4.20 11.16
N ARG A 211 -4.20 2.87 11.15
CA ARG A 211 -4.83 1.99 12.14
C ARG A 211 -4.49 2.37 13.58
N ASP A 212 -3.23 2.71 13.85
CA ASP A 212 -2.79 3.07 15.20
C ASP A 212 -3.49 4.35 15.67
N LYS A 213 -3.57 5.39 14.82
CA LYS A 213 -4.30 6.62 15.12
C LYS A 213 -5.81 6.39 15.26
N VAL A 214 -6.39 5.49 14.46
CA VAL A 214 -7.81 5.11 14.60
C VAL A 214 -8.07 4.51 15.98
N ASN A 215 -7.20 3.61 16.46
CA ASN A 215 -7.36 3.03 17.79
C ASN A 215 -7.33 4.11 18.87
N ASP A 216 -6.35 5.01 18.82
CA ASP A 216 -6.20 6.10 19.79
C ASP A 216 -7.43 7.02 19.80
N ILE A 217 -7.96 7.38 18.62
CA ILE A 217 -9.18 8.19 18.51
C ILE A 217 -10.39 7.43 19.08
N MET A 218 -10.52 6.14 18.78
CA MET A 218 -11.64 5.31 19.22
C MET A 218 -11.64 5.08 20.74
N GLU A 219 -10.47 5.00 21.37
CA GLU A 219 -10.35 4.94 22.83
C GLU A 219 -10.90 6.22 23.50
N GLN A 220 -10.61 7.39 22.93
CA GLN A 220 -11.15 8.66 23.42
C GLN A 220 -12.69 8.74 23.25
N VAL A 221 -13.21 8.30 22.09
CA VAL A 221 -14.66 8.27 21.84
C VAL A 221 -15.40 7.30 22.77
N THR A 222 -14.75 6.21 23.20
CA THR A 222 -15.38 5.20 24.07
C THR A 222 -15.29 5.57 25.56
N SER A 223 -14.22 6.26 25.97
CA SER A 223 -13.98 6.67 27.36
C SER A 223 -14.82 7.88 27.78
N ASP A 224 -15.03 8.84 26.89
CA ASP A 224 -16.00 9.89 27.10
C ASP A 224 -17.40 9.36 26.77
N THR A 225 -18.38 9.69 27.60
CA THR A 225 -19.80 9.30 27.52
C THR A 225 -20.50 9.87 26.28
N VAL A 226 -19.85 9.98 25.12
CA VAL A 226 -20.44 10.48 23.88
C VAL A 226 -21.06 9.33 23.10
N SER A 227 -22.05 8.70 23.72
CA SER A 227 -22.90 7.71 23.08
C SER A 227 -23.68 8.37 21.94
N GLY A 228 -23.39 7.97 20.69
CA GLY A 228 -24.20 8.36 19.52
C GLY A 228 -23.45 8.91 18.31
N PHE A 229 -22.12 8.81 18.25
CA PHE A 229 -21.38 9.03 17.01
C PHE A 229 -21.49 7.82 16.08
N MET A 230 -21.87 8.03 14.82
CA MET A 230 -21.72 7.03 13.76
C MET A 230 -20.38 7.27 13.06
N VAL A 231 -19.47 6.32 13.21
CA VAL A 231 -18.09 6.43 12.73
C VAL A 231 -17.85 5.47 11.56
N PHE A 232 -17.44 6.00 10.40
CA PHE A 232 -16.93 5.19 9.30
C PHE A 232 -15.40 5.17 9.31
N LEU A 233 -14.82 3.97 9.23
CA LEU A 233 -13.38 3.75 9.22
C LEU A 233 -12.89 3.50 7.79
N ILE A 234 -11.91 4.27 7.35
CA ILE A 234 -11.23 4.11 6.07
C ILE A 234 -9.79 3.73 6.38
N SER A 235 -9.52 2.44 6.62
CA SER A 235 -8.16 1.92 6.81
C SER A 235 -7.64 1.26 5.55
#